data_AF-A0A2D6X9Y5-F1
#
_entry.id   AF-A0A2D6X9Y5-F1
#
_cell.length_a   1.000
_cell.length_b   1.000
_cell.length_c   1.000
_cell.angle_alpha   90.00
_cell.angle_beta   90.00
_cell.angle_gamma   90.00
#
_symmetry.space_group_name_H-M   'P 1'
#
loop_
_entity.id
_entity.type
_entity.pdbx_description
1 polymer ?
#
loop_
_entity_poly.entity_id
_entity_poly.type
_entity_poly.pdbx_seq_one_letter_code
_entity_poly.pdbx_strand_id
1 'polypeptide(L)'
;MGLTTETDAQYYAVTQSFLFAGGSTNYISTLGEELSLGGNATTWAPSSTPNPNTDPDYSSANFYLETSPDGAAPWTLYDGISYTNPASNGSTGVTGYGDGFSIINNGIVFFWPDDAILGGTLVNPTFSYYFRIRLKSPNYGSYAYITINDIINNFLVAYVGTGKLIPNAKRTDIMFHAQRGVQEFSYDTLKSVKSQELVVPPSLSIVIPKDYVNYVKISRIDDSGVKNIIYPTRLTINPGEIPVQDDDGIPTQDQYGSNRDSTSVTEERWGALEGSDPNYDSSKNLLGQRFGIDPETAQTNHWFTINEREGTIMFSSGLSEKLIVLEYISDGITCDGSTRIPKLAEEAMYMHIAHSILSGRANIPEYVVQRFKKDRRSALRNAKIRLSNIKLEEIMQVFRGKTKQIK
;
A
#
# COMPACT_ATOMS: atom_id res chain seq x y z
N MET A 1 26.88 -4.71 -2.14
CA MET A 1 26.22 -3.54 -1.54
C MET A 1 27.28 -2.46 -1.39
N GLY A 2 27.39 -1.57 -2.37
CA GLY A 2 28.26 -0.40 -2.25
C GLY A 2 27.70 0.53 -1.19
N LEU A 3 28.57 1.19 -0.43
CA LEU A 3 28.18 2.19 0.56
C LEU A 3 27.58 3.39 -0.19
N THR A 4 26.25 3.53 -0.23
CA THR A 4 25.60 4.73 -0.75
C THR A 4 25.63 5.79 0.35
N THR A 5 26.40 6.86 0.14
CA THR A 5 26.42 8.01 1.05
C THR A 5 25.23 8.90 0.72
N GLU A 6 24.14 8.73 1.47
CA GLU A 6 23.00 9.64 1.42
C GLU A 6 23.27 10.88 2.28
N THR A 7 22.77 12.03 1.84
CA THR A 7 22.81 13.27 2.61
C THR A 7 21.60 13.39 3.55
N ASP A 8 21.69 14.18 4.62
CA ASP A 8 20.57 14.42 5.54
C ASP A 8 19.33 14.97 4.82
N ALA A 9 19.52 15.78 3.76
CA ALA A 9 18.44 16.31 2.94
C ALA A 9 17.71 15.22 2.12
N GLN A 10 18.43 14.17 1.71
CA GLN A 10 17.85 12.99 1.05
C GLN A 10 17.16 12.09 2.07
N TYR A 11 17.75 11.92 3.26
CA TYR A 11 17.19 11.06 4.30
C TYR A 11 15.90 11.60 4.92
N TYR A 12 15.84 12.90 5.27
CA TYR A 12 14.68 13.48 5.97
C TYR A 12 13.66 14.12 5.04
N ALA A 13 14.13 14.84 4.02
CA ALA A 13 13.25 15.61 3.14
C ALA A 13 13.04 14.94 1.77
N VAL A 14 13.75 13.83 1.50
CA VAL A 14 13.76 13.13 0.20
C VAL A 14 13.93 14.13 -0.95
N THR A 15 14.94 14.99 -0.76
CA THR A 15 15.29 16.04 -1.70
C THR A 15 16.72 15.91 -2.20
N GLN A 16 16.93 16.28 -3.46
CA GLN A 16 18.25 16.35 -4.06
C GLN A 16 18.38 17.70 -4.76
N SER A 17 19.38 18.48 -4.36
CA SER A 17 19.72 19.73 -5.02
C SER A 17 20.84 19.54 -6.02
N PHE A 18 20.81 20.33 -7.10
CA PHE A 18 21.87 20.39 -8.09
C PHE A 18 21.98 21.79 -8.66
N LEU A 19 23.18 22.14 -9.09
CA LEU A 19 23.47 23.41 -9.75
C LEU A 19 23.35 23.23 -11.26
N PHE A 20 22.43 23.95 -11.89
CA PHE A 20 22.41 24.11 -13.33
C PHE A 20 23.31 25.28 -13.73
N ALA A 21 24.22 25.10 -14.68
CA ALA A 21 25.24 26.09 -15.05
C ALA A 21 25.31 26.39 -16.57
N GLY A 22 24.18 26.27 -17.26
CA GLY A 22 24.06 26.49 -18.72
C GLY A 22 24.32 25.21 -19.55
N GLY A 23 23.72 25.15 -20.74
CA GLY A 23 23.79 24.01 -21.68
C GLY A 23 22.91 22.81 -21.32
N SER A 24 22.87 21.78 -22.17
CA SER A 24 22.14 20.53 -21.88
C SER A 24 22.94 19.66 -20.90
N THR A 25 22.49 19.57 -19.65
CA THR A 25 23.09 18.74 -18.59
C THR A 25 22.08 17.73 -18.05
N ASN A 26 22.50 16.47 -17.90
CA ASN A 26 21.69 15.39 -17.34
C ASN A 26 22.03 15.16 -15.86
N TYR A 27 21.08 15.37 -14.96
CA TYR A 27 21.23 15.11 -13.53
C TYR A 27 20.52 13.83 -13.13
N ILE A 28 21.28 12.76 -12.89
CA ILE A 28 20.70 11.47 -12.47
C ILE A 28 20.22 11.57 -11.02
N SER A 29 18.96 11.23 -10.78
CA SER A 29 18.40 11.20 -9.43
C SER A 29 18.99 10.06 -8.61
N THR A 30 19.32 10.34 -7.35
CA THR A 30 19.77 9.34 -6.38
C THR A 30 18.74 9.10 -5.27
N LEU A 31 17.49 9.54 -5.46
CA LEU A 31 16.43 9.47 -4.44
C LEU A 31 15.82 8.07 -4.24
N GLY A 32 16.36 7.04 -4.91
CA GLY A 32 15.95 5.64 -4.73
C GLY A 32 14.58 5.29 -5.32
N GLU A 33 13.86 6.25 -5.89
CA GLU A 33 12.61 6.06 -6.62
C GLU A 33 12.75 6.55 -8.08
N GLU A 34 11.95 5.97 -8.96
CA GLU A 34 11.89 6.37 -10.36
C GLU A 34 11.07 7.66 -10.49
N LEU A 35 11.67 8.72 -11.04
CA LEU A 35 10.99 9.98 -11.32
C LEU A 35 10.02 9.79 -12.50
N SER A 36 8.78 10.21 -12.30
CA SER A 36 7.72 10.13 -13.30
C SER A 36 6.97 11.46 -13.38
N LEU A 37 6.76 11.93 -14.60
CA LEU A 37 5.95 13.12 -14.88
C LEU A 37 4.44 12.84 -14.79
N GLY A 38 4.02 11.56 -14.75
CA GLY A 38 2.62 11.17 -14.80
C GLY A 38 1.98 11.51 -16.16
N GLY A 39 1.51 10.50 -16.90
CA GLY A 39 0.95 10.70 -18.24
C GLY A 39 2.00 10.76 -19.36
N ASN A 40 1.71 11.47 -20.45
CA ASN A 40 2.56 11.56 -21.64
C ASN A 40 3.81 12.42 -21.35
N ALA A 41 4.97 12.10 -21.93
CA ALA A 41 6.29 12.70 -21.66
C ALA A 41 6.43 14.21 -21.95
N THR A 42 5.35 14.89 -22.31
CA THR A 42 5.27 16.33 -22.63
C THR A 42 4.52 17.15 -21.58
N THR A 43 4.14 16.57 -20.44
CA THR A 43 3.30 17.17 -19.38
C THR A 43 3.98 18.24 -18.52
N TRP A 44 5.18 18.68 -18.93
CA TRP A 44 5.81 19.91 -18.45
C TRP A 44 6.13 20.80 -19.66
N ALA A 45 5.12 21.04 -20.52
CA ALA A 45 5.27 21.92 -21.67
C ALA A 45 4.90 23.37 -21.31
N PRO A 46 5.65 24.37 -21.81
CA PRO A 46 5.30 25.77 -21.69
C PRO A 46 4.14 26.09 -22.64
N SER A 47 2.92 25.70 -22.29
CA SER A 47 1.75 26.40 -22.83
C SER A 47 1.54 27.67 -21.99
N SER A 48 1.07 28.74 -22.62
CA SER A 48 1.05 30.14 -22.14
C SER A 48 0.29 30.43 -20.83
N THR A 49 -0.03 29.41 -20.04
CA THR A 49 -0.42 29.48 -18.64
C THR A 49 0.18 28.28 -17.91
N PRO A 50 1.45 28.36 -17.47
CA PRO A 50 1.98 27.41 -16.51
C PRO A 50 1.32 27.76 -15.17
N ASN A 51 0.37 26.93 -14.76
CA ASN A 51 -0.12 26.97 -13.40
C ASN A 51 -0.23 25.51 -12.95
N PRO A 52 0.47 25.11 -11.87
CA PRO A 52 0.38 23.76 -11.31
C PRO A 52 -1.07 23.36 -10.93
N ASN A 53 -2.01 24.31 -10.93
CA ASN A 53 -3.43 24.12 -10.65
C ASN A 53 -4.31 23.90 -11.89
N THR A 54 -3.80 24.00 -13.13
CA THR A 54 -4.62 23.90 -14.36
C THR A 54 -4.23 22.76 -15.30
N ASP A 55 -3.07 22.13 -15.11
CA ASP A 55 -2.69 20.92 -15.85
C ASP A 55 -3.13 19.66 -15.06
N PRO A 56 -4.10 18.87 -15.58
CA PRO A 56 -4.55 17.65 -14.90
C PRO A 56 -3.43 16.62 -14.72
N ASP A 57 -2.41 16.61 -15.58
CA ASP A 57 -1.31 15.65 -15.52
C ASP A 57 -0.20 16.09 -14.55
N TYR A 58 -0.10 17.37 -14.21
CA TYR A 58 0.82 17.83 -13.15
C TYR A 58 0.49 17.15 -11.82
N SER A 59 -0.79 16.88 -11.54
CA SER A 59 -1.21 16.12 -10.34
C SER A 59 -0.67 14.69 -10.32
N SER A 60 -0.44 14.10 -11.50
CA SER A 60 0.05 12.73 -11.70
C SER A 60 1.57 12.59 -11.56
N ALA A 61 2.34 13.69 -11.64
CA ALA A 61 3.78 13.66 -11.39
C ALA A 61 4.10 13.27 -9.94
N ASN A 62 5.14 12.46 -9.73
CA ASN A 62 5.52 11.99 -8.39
C ASN A 62 6.55 12.89 -7.67
N PHE A 63 6.97 14.00 -8.28
CA PHE A 63 7.90 14.97 -7.69
C PHE A 63 7.47 16.43 -7.93
N TYR A 64 8.04 17.33 -7.12
CA TYR A 64 8.09 18.77 -7.32
C TYR A 64 9.50 19.15 -7.76
N LEU A 65 9.58 20.06 -8.73
CA LEU A 65 10.81 20.75 -9.08
C LEU A 65 10.75 22.15 -8.51
N GLU A 66 11.77 22.54 -7.77
CA GLU A 66 11.88 23.84 -7.11
C GLU A 66 13.18 24.52 -7.53
N THR A 67 13.18 25.85 -7.54
CA THR A 67 14.35 26.67 -7.88
C THR A 67 14.67 27.65 -6.76
N SER A 68 15.95 28.00 -6.62
CA SER A 68 16.44 29.04 -5.72
C SER A 68 17.60 29.81 -6.38
N PRO A 69 17.69 31.14 -6.24
CA PRO A 69 18.81 31.93 -6.77
C PRO A 69 20.17 31.60 -6.13
N ASP A 70 20.18 31.22 -4.84
CA ASP A 70 21.40 31.06 -4.04
C ASP A 70 21.62 29.62 -3.53
N GLY A 71 20.68 28.72 -3.80
CA GLY A 71 20.71 27.34 -3.31
C GLY A 71 20.37 27.22 -1.83
N ALA A 72 19.89 28.30 -1.23
CA ALA A 72 19.34 28.34 0.12
C ALA A 72 17.82 28.61 0.08
N ALA A 73 17.18 28.47 1.24
CA ALA A 73 15.78 28.82 1.37
C ALA A 73 15.58 30.34 1.21
N PRO A 74 14.48 30.81 0.60
CA PRO A 74 13.28 30.05 0.24
C PRO A 74 13.39 29.36 -1.14
N TRP A 75 12.88 28.12 -1.21
CA TRP A 75 12.70 27.39 -2.46
C TRP A 75 11.31 27.66 -3.03
N THR A 76 11.21 28.04 -4.30
CA THR A 76 9.92 28.25 -4.97
C THR A 76 9.70 27.16 -6.02
N LEU A 77 8.44 26.76 -6.23
CA LEU A 77 8.12 25.83 -7.31
C LEU A 77 8.61 26.41 -8.64
N TYR A 78 9.32 25.58 -9.40
CA TYR A 78 9.71 25.93 -10.75
C TYR A 78 8.44 25.92 -11.61
N ASP A 79 8.13 27.05 -12.24
CA ASP A 79 6.92 27.21 -13.06
C ASP A 79 7.28 27.39 -14.55
N GLY A 80 8.52 27.04 -14.92
CA GLY A 80 9.12 27.49 -16.17
C GLY A 80 9.47 28.98 -16.09
N ILE A 81 10.71 29.35 -16.41
CA ILE A 81 11.04 30.78 -16.52
C ILE A 81 10.32 31.29 -17.76
N SER A 82 9.30 32.13 -17.59
CA SER A 82 8.75 32.90 -18.70
C SER A 82 9.80 33.91 -19.16
N TYR A 83 10.60 33.59 -20.17
CA TYR A 83 11.39 34.62 -20.85
C TYR A 83 10.45 35.55 -21.61
N THR A 84 10.16 36.71 -21.02
CA THR A 84 9.62 37.83 -21.79
C THR A 84 10.80 38.52 -22.45
N ASN A 85 11.04 38.25 -23.74
CA ASN A 85 12.07 38.96 -24.49
C ASN A 85 11.68 40.45 -24.62
N PRO A 86 12.44 41.42 -24.10
CA PRO A 86 12.15 42.82 -24.29
C PRO A 86 12.77 43.28 -25.62
N ALA A 87 12.05 43.10 -26.72
CA ALA A 87 12.04 43.99 -27.89
C ALA A 87 11.54 43.26 -29.15
N SER A 88 10.27 43.46 -29.50
CA SER A 88 9.82 43.31 -30.89
C SER A 88 9.94 44.67 -31.58
N ASN A 89 11.07 44.94 -32.23
CA ASN A 89 11.11 45.89 -33.34
C ASN A 89 11.71 45.18 -34.55
N GLY A 90 10.83 44.52 -35.31
CA GLY A 90 10.97 44.29 -36.73
C GLY A 90 12.16 43.44 -37.20
N SER A 91 12.15 42.13 -36.91
CA SER A 91 12.77 41.16 -37.82
C SER A 91 12.10 39.78 -37.70
N THR A 92 11.85 39.21 -38.87
CA THR A 92 11.23 37.92 -39.16
C THR A 92 12.01 36.74 -38.58
N GLY A 93 11.29 35.82 -37.92
CA GLY A 93 11.70 34.42 -37.74
C GLY A 93 12.44 34.09 -36.44
N VAL A 94 11.73 34.06 -35.32
CA VAL A 94 12.10 33.20 -34.18
C VAL A 94 10.84 32.43 -33.76
N THR A 95 10.78 31.17 -34.20
CA THR A 95 9.87 30.17 -33.63
C THR A 95 10.29 29.96 -32.19
N GLY A 96 9.37 30.12 -31.23
CA GLY A 96 9.67 30.05 -29.81
C GLY A 96 10.48 28.81 -29.44
N TYR A 97 11.66 29.01 -28.85
CA TYR A 97 12.31 27.97 -28.08
C TYR A 97 11.56 27.89 -26.76
N GLY A 98 10.78 26.83 -26.57
CA GLY A 98 10.15 26.56 -25.27
C GLY A 98 11.23 26.07 -24.30
N ASP A 99 11.47 26.83 -23.24
CA ASP A 99 12.27 26.36 -22.11
C ASP A 99 11.57 25.15 -21.49
N GLY A 100 12.31 24.06 -21.29
CA GLY A 100 11.71 22.79 -20.92
C GLY A 100 12.68 21.81 -20.26
N PHE A 101 12.10 20.76 -19.70
CA PHE A 101 12.79 19.73 -18.93
C PHE A 101 12.24 18.34 -19.34
N SER A 102 13.09 17.30 -19.49
CA SER A 102 12.68 15.92 -19.76
C SER A 102 13.38 14.87 -18.89
N ILE A 103 12.65 13.83 -18.49
CA ILE A 103 13.21 12.71 -17.72
C ILE A 103 13.86 11.71 -18.66
N ILE A 104 15.16 11.45 -18.48
CA ILE A 104 15.92 10.44 -19.21
C ILE A 104 16.75 9.61 -18.22
N ASN A 105 16.59 8.28 -18.22
CA ASN A 105 17.33 7.36 -17.34
C ASN A 105 17.25 7.73 -15.85
N ASN A 106 16.05 8.03 -15.34
CA ASN A 106 15.82 8.51 -13.98
C ASN A 106 16.55 9.82 -13.64
N GLY A 107 16.93 10.60 -14.65
CA GLY A 107 17.62 11.87 -14.51
C GLY A 107 16.86 13.02 -15.16
N ILE A 108 17.13 14.22 -14.67
CA ILE A 108 16.55 15.46 -15.14
C ILE A 108 17.53 16.13 -16.14
N VAL A 109 17.22 16.09 -17.45
CA VAL A 109 17.80 16.91 -18.53
C VAL A 109 17.03 18.22 -18.78
N PHE A 110 17.68 19.37 -18.58
CA PHE A 110 17.15 20.67 -19.00
C PHE A 110 17.53 20.98 -20.45
N PHE A 111 16.60 21.60 -21.18
CA PHE A 111 16.83 22.18 -22.49
C PHE A 111 16.69 23.68 -22.35
N TRP A 112 17.82 24.38 -22.46
CA TRP A 112 17.82 25.82 -22.67
C TRP A 112 18.19 26.05 -24.13
N PRO A 113 17.54 27.00 -24.81
CA PRO A 113 18.05 27.45 -26.08
C PRO A 113 19.45 28.00 -25.85
N ASP A 114 20.44 27.27 -26.32
CA ASP A 114 21.73 27.87 -26.59
C ASP A 114 21.49 29.05 -27.55
N ASP A 115 22.12 30.19 -27.24
CA ASP A 115 22.28 31.38 -28.09
C ASP A 115 21.24 32.51 -27.96
N ALA A 116 21.31 33.27 -26.86
CA ALA A 116 20.96 34.70 -26.92
C ALA A 116 22.09 35.47 -27.64
N ILE A 117 21.98 35.64 -28.96
CA ILE A 117 22.91 36.47 -29.73
C ILE A 117 22.57 37.95 -29.49
N LEU A 118 23.35 38.64 -28.66
CA LEU A 118 23.30 40.10 -28.55
C LEU A 118 24.45 40.71 -29.36
N GLY A 119 24.14 41.28 -30.53
CA GLY A 119 25.13 42.01 -31.34
C GLY A 119 26.26 41.15 -31.93
N GLY A 120 26.03 39.86 -32.20
CA GLY A 120 27.00 38.98 -32.88
C GLY A 120 28.09 38.39 -31.99
N THR A 121 28.00 38.56 -30.67
CA THR A 121 28.82 37.83 -29.69
C THR A 121 27.95 36.78 -29.01
N LEU A 122 28.41 35.53 -28.97
CA LEU A 122 27.78 34.49 -28.15
C LEU A 122 27.94 34.89 -26.68
N VAL A 123 26.87 35.41 -26.08
CA VAL A 123 26.82 35.61 -24.64
C VAL A 123 26.28 34.31 -24.07
N ASN A 124 27.16 33.42 -23.62
CA ASN A 124 26.72 32.27 -22.83
C ASN A 124 26.06 32.86 -21.58
N PRO A 125 24.75 32.68 -21.36
CA PRO A 125 24.08 33.31 -20.24
C PRO A 125 24.63 32.63 -18.98
N THR A 126 25.56 33.29 -18.27
CA THR A 126 26.14 32.84 -16.99
C THR A 126 25.09 32.92 -15.87
N PHE A 127 23.97 32.22 -16.03
CA PHE A 127 22.98 32.07 -14.97
C PHE A 127 23.13 30.66 -14.41
N SER A 128 23.67 30.61 -13.20
CA SER A 128 23.65 29.39 -12.42
C SER A 128 22.41 29.43 -11.52
N TYR A 129 21.44 28.57 -11.78
CA TYR A 129 20.27 28.40 -10.91
C TYR A 129 20.43 27.11 -10.11
N TYR A 130 20.08 27.17 -8.83
CA TYR A 130 19.96 25.97 -8.03
C TYR A 130 18.57 25.38 -8.22
N PHE A 131 18.53 24.10 -8.49
CA PHE A 131 17.30 23.33 -8.55
C PHE A 131 17.28 22.30 -7.44
N ARG A 132 16.08 21.97 -6.97
CA ARG A 132 15.83 20.91 -6.01
C ARG A 132 14.68 20.05 -6.49
N ILE A 133 14.90 18.74 -6.52
CA ILE A 133 13.84 17.75 -6.67
C ILE A 133 13.34 17.41 -5.28
N ARG A 134 12.01 17.37 -5.10
CA ARG A 134 11.36 16.89 -3.87
C ARG A 134 10.25 15.93 -4.23
N LEU A 135 10.26 14.70 -3.72
CA LEU A 135 9.16 13.77 -3.97
C LEU A 135 7.85 14.27 -3.36
N LYS A 136 6.73 14.12 -4.07
CA LYS A 136 5.40 14.52 -3.56
C LYS A 136 4.92 13.60 -2.45
N SER A 137 5.22 12.33 -2.58
CA SER A 137 4.89 11.28 -1.61
C SER A 137 6.18 10.58 -1.22
N PRO A 138 6.93 11.12 -0.25
CA PRO A 138 8.16 10.50 0.17
C PRO A 138 7.83 9.12 0.76
N ASN A 139 8.52 8.08 0.29
CA ASN A 139 8.34 6.71 0.78
C ASN A 139 9.05 6.52 2.13
N TYR A 140 8.56 7.24 3.13
CA TYR A 140 9.01 7.11 4.51
C TYR A 140 8.81 5.67 4.97
N GLY A 141 9.88 5.05 5.47
CA GLY A 141 9.85 3.64 5.91
C GLY A 141 10.24 2.63 4.83
N SER A 142 10.67 3.06 3.63
CA SER A 142 11.22 2.16 2.60
C SER A 142 12.34 1.25 3.13
N TYR A 143 13.24 1.75 4.00
CA TYR A 143 14.32 0.97 4.62
C TYR A 143 13.84 -0.18 5.52
N ALA A 144 12.61 -0.09 6.04
CA ALA A 144 12.05 -1.14 6.89
C ALA A 144 11.70 -2.39 6.08
N TYR A 145 11.59 -2.26 4.74
CA TYR A 145 11.17 -3.32 3.84
C TYR A 145 12.22 -3.60 2.76
N ILE A 146 12.16 -4.80 2.20
CA ILE A 146 12.94 -5.25 1.05
C ILE A 146 12.00 -5.92 0.05
N THR A 147 12.22 -5.72 -1.24
CA THR A 147 11.39 -6.36 -2.28
C THR A 147 11.77 -7.83 -2.46
N ILE A 148 10.83 -8.66 -2.92
CA ILE A 148 11.15 -10.07 -3.28
C ILE A 148 12.28 -10.13 -4.32
N ASN A 149 12.29 -9.23 -5.29
CA ASN A 149 13.34 -9.18 -6.31
C ASN A 149 14.72 -8.93 -5.70
N ASP A 150 14.83 -8.00 -4.75
CA ASP A 150 16.09 -7.72 -4.04
C ASP A 150 16.53 -8.91 -3.19
N ILE A 151 15.61 -9.60 -2.50
CA ILE A 151 15.92 -10.86 -1.79
C ILE A 151 16.47 -11.90 -2.76
N ILE A 152 15.85 -12.09 -3.93
CA ILE A 152 16.32 -13.06 -4.92
C ILE A 152 17.72 -12.69 -5.42
N ASN A 153 17.95 -11.42 -5.74
CA ASN A 153 19.24 -10.94 -6.22
C ASN A 153 20.33 -11.08 -5.15
N ASN A 154 20.04 -10.69 -3.90
CA ASN A 154 20.95 -10.85 -2.77
C ASN A 154 21.23 -12.32 -2.47
N PHE A 155 20.22 -13.19 -2.56
CA PHE A 155 20.39 -14.63 -2.38
C PHE A 155 21.31 -15.23 -3.46
N LEU A 156 21.12 -14.85 -4.73
CA LEU A 156 21.99 -15.26 -5.82
C LEU A 156 23.45 -14.85 -5.56
N VAL A 157 23.69 -13.61 -5.14
CA VAL A 157 25.04 -13.11 -4.85
C VAL A 157 25.65 -13.78 -3.61
N ALA A 158 24.89 -14.01 -2.55
CA ALA A 158 25.39 -14.51 -1.28
C ALA A 158 25.53 -16.04 -1.25
N TYR A 159 24.54 -16.78 -1.73
CA TYR A 159 24.44 -18.24 -1.54
C TYR A 159 24.73 -19.07 -2.80
N VAL A 160 24.60 -18.48 -3.99
CA VAL A 160 24.83 -19.17 -5.27
C VAL A 160 26.20 -18.79 -5.83
N GLY A 161 26.92 -19.78 -6.39
CA GLY A 161 28.19 -19.56 -7.08
C GLY A 161 29.20 -20.68 -6.88
N THR A 162 30.26 -20.64 -7.69
CA THR A 162 31.37 -21.61 -7.63
C THR A 162 32.03 -21.60 -6.25
N GLY A 163 32.21 -22.78 -5.65
CA GLY A 163 32.79 -22.93 -4.31
C GLY A 163 31.79 -22.81 -3.15
N LYS A 164 30.51 -22.54 -3.42
CA LYS A 164 29.44 -22.54 -2.41
C LYS A 164 28.67 -23.87 -2.43
N LEU A 165 27.86 -24.10 -1.39
CA LEU A 165 26.99 -25.28 -1.30
C LEU A 165 25.98 -25.37 -2.46
N ILE A 166 25.56 -24.22 -3.00
CA ILE A 166 24.68 -24.12 -4.16
C ILE A 166 25.52 -23.61 -5.35
N PRO A 167 26.15 -24.49 -6.15
CA PRO A 167 27.01 -24.07 -7.26
C PRO A 167 26.26 -23.30 -8.36
N ASN A 168 25.06 -23.74 -8.71
CA ASN A 168 24.18 -23.12 -9.71
C ASN A 168 22.71 -23.32 -9.29
N ALA A 169 21.82 -22.38 -9.59
CA ALA A 169 20.38 -22.49 -9.45
C ALA A 169 19.69 -21.55 -10.46
N LYS A 170 18.55 -21.97 -11.03
CA LYS A 170 17.79 -21.12 -11.97
C LYS A 170 17.10 -20.00 -11.19
N ARG A 171 17.12 -18.76 -11.71
CA ARG A 171 16.42 -17.62 -11.09
C ARG A 171 14.92 -17.90 -10.90
N THR A 172 14.29 -18.58 -11.84
CA THR A 172 12.86 -18.95 -11.77
C THR A 172 12.56 -19.90 -10.61
N ASP A 173 13.45 -20.83 -10.32
CA ASP A 173 13.33 -21.80 -9.22
C ASP A 173 13.48 -21.10 -7.85
N ILE A 174 14.47 -20.21 -7.75
CA ILE A 174 14.64 -19.35 -6.57
C ILE A 174 13.42 -18.45 -6.36
N MET A 175 12.89 -17.86 -7.44
CA MET A 175 11.71 -17.00 -7.38
C MET A 175 10.47 -17.76 -6.90
N PHE A 176 10.25 -18.97 -7.39
CA PHE A 176 9.16 -19.83 -6.94
C PHE A 176 9.25 -20.16 -5.45
N HIS A 177 10.44 -20.55 -4.97
CA HIS A 177 10.66 -20.82 -3.55
C HIS A 177 10.60 -19.56 -2.67
N ALA A 178 11.00 -18.40 -3.19
CA ALA A 178 10.82 -17.13 -2.50
C ALA A 178 9.32 -16.80 -2.35
N GLN A 179 8.53 -16.94 -3.42
CA GLN A 179 7.08 -16.72 -3.37
C GLN A 179 6.39 -17.67 -2.39
N ARG A 180 6.74 -18.97 -2.39
CA ARG A 180 6.25 -19.92 -1.38
C ARG A 180 6.68 -19.54 0.04
N GLY A 181 7.92 -19.10 0.22
CA GLY A 181 8.42 -18.62 1.51
C GLY A 181 7.59 -17.45 2.05
N VAL A 182 7.24 -16.49 1.18
CA VAL A 182 6.36 -15.37 1.55
C VAL A 182 4.97 -15.86 1.95
N GLN A 183 4.38 -16.79 1.20
CA GLN A 183 3.08 -17.38 1.54
C GLN A 183 3.14 -18.10 2.88
N GLU A 184 4.13 -18.97 3.10
CA GLU A 184 4.30 -19.66 4.38
C GLU A 184 4.48 -18.67 5.55
N PHE A 185 5.23 -17.60 5.32
CA PHE A 185 5.46 -16.58 6.33
C PHE A 185 4.25 -15.67 6.52
N SER A 186 3.43 -15.41 5.50
CA SER A 186 2.21 -14.61 5.62
C SER A 186 1.18 -15.31 6.50
N TYR A 187 1.00 -16.62 6.33
CA TYR A 187 0.09 -17.37 7.20
C TYR A 187 0.56 -17.43 8.67
N ASP A 188 1.87 -17.55 8.91
CA ASP A 188 2.39 -17.94 10.24
C ASP A 188 3.09 -16.79 11.03
N THR A 189 3.52 -15.73 10.35
CA THR A 189 4.34 -14.64 10.93
C THR A 189 3.92 -13.23 10.53
N LEU A 190 3.48 -13.03 9.30
CA LEU A 190 3.02 -11.77 8.75
C LEU A 190 1.53 -11.93 8.51
N LYS A 191 0.71 -11.97 9.57
CA LYS A 191 -0.68 -11.61 9.37
C LYS A 191 -0.62 -10.18 8.83
N SER A 192 -0.65 -10.03 7.51
CA SER A 192 -0.72 -8.73 6.86
C SER A 192 -2.15 -8.29 7.10
N VAL A 193 -2.36 -7.80 8.33
CA VAL A 193 -3.62 -7.20 8.73
C VAL A 193 -3.63 -5.89 8.01
N LYS A 194 -4.27 -5.88 6.84
CA LYS A 194 -4.55 -4.65 6.13
C LYS A 194 -5.71 -3.98 6.84
N SER A 195 -5.63 -2.67 6.94
CA SER A 195 -6.67 -1.82 7.50
C SER A 195 -7.16 -0.92 6.38
N GLN A 196 -8.48 -0.89 6.16
CA GLN A 196 -9.11 0.01 5.22
C GLN A 196 -10.19 0.82 5.93
N GLU A 197 -10.14 2.13 5.74
CA GLU A 197 -11.20 3.04 6.14
C GLU A 197 -12.26 3.09 5.04
N LEU A 198 -13.50 2.76 5.39
CA LEU A 198 -14.61 2.65 4.46
C LEU A 198 -15.84 3.33 5.07
N VAL A 199 -16.63 3.97 4.23
CA VAL A 199 -17.95 4.48 4.63
C VAL A 199 -18.98 3.46 4.22
N VAL A 200 -19.84 3.05 5.15
CA VAL A 200 -20.95 2.13 4.85
C VAL A 200 -21.97 2.87 3.97
N PRO A 201 -22.23 2.41 2.74
CA PRO A 201 -23.22 3.05 1.88
C PRO A 201 -24.64 2.82 2.42
N PRO A 202 -25.65 3.57 1.94
CA PRO A 202 -27.05 3.34 2.28
C PRO A 202 -27.57 1.94 1.93
N SER A 203 -26.90 1.22 1.02
CA SER A 203 -27.20 -0.18 0.72
C SER A 203 -26.76 -1.16 1.82
N LEU A 204 -26.07 -0.68 2.86
CA LEU A 204 -25.56 -1.46 4.00
C LEU A 204 -24.62 -2.61 3.60
N SER A 205 -24.07 -2.57 2.39
CA SER A 205 -23.26 -3.63 1.82
C SER A 205 -21.94 -3.07 1.31
N ILE A 206 -20.81 -3.67 1.70
CA ILE A 206 -19.49 -3.31 1.20
C ILE A 206 -18.87 -4.50 0.50
N VAL A 207 -18.27 -4.28 -0.67
CA VAL A 207 -17.56 -5.33 -1.42
C VAL A 207 -16.26 -5.69 -0.70
N ILE A 208 -16.00 -6.98 -0.56
CA ILE A 208 -14.78 -7.50 0.05
C ILE A 208 -13.58 -7.24 -0.87
N PRO A 209 -12.41 -6.81 -0.34
CA PRO A 209 -11.19 -6.67 -1.13
C PRO A 209 -10.75 -7.97 -1.81
N LYS A 210 -10.15 -7.88 -3.00
CA LYS A 210 -9.75 -9.07 -3.79
C LYS A 210 -8.78 -10.01 -3.10
N ASP A 211 -7.92 -9.48 -2.23
CA ASP A 211 -6.89 -10.20 -1.50
C ASP A 211 -7.36 -10.64 -0.10
N TYR A 212 -8.65 -10.51 0.20
CA TYR A 212 -9.23 -10.89 1.49
C TYR A 212 -9.23 -12.40 1.70
N VAL A 213 -8.68 -12.83 2.83
CA VAL A 213 -8.72 -14.23 3.29
C VAL A 213 -9.68 -14.40 4.46
N ASN A 214 -9.60 -13.51 5.45
CA ASN A 214 -10.44 -13.53 6.64
C ASN A 214 -10.47 -12.17 7.33
N TYR A 215 -11.51 -11.85 8.08
CA TYR A 215 -11.55 -10.66 8.90
C TYR A 215 -10.78 -10.87 10.20
N VAL A 216 -10.16 -9.80 10.71
CA VAL A 216 -9.62 -9.75 12.07
C VAL A 216 -10.63 -9.04 12.96
N LYS A 217 -11.09 -7.88 12.51
CA LYS A 217 -11.97 -7.01 13.29
C LYS A 217 -12.59 -5.95 12.37
N ILE A 218 -13.84 -5.61 12.67
CA ILE A 218 -14.51 -4.45 12.09
C ILE A 218 -14.83 -3.50 13.23
N SER A 219 -14.54 -2.22 13.03
CA SER A 219 -14.85 -1.20 14.03
C SER A 219 -15.48 0.02 13.39
N ARG A 220 -16.47 0.61 14.06
CA ARG A 220 -16.93 1.95 13.75
C ARG A 220 -16.01 2.96 14.41
N ILE A 221 -15.76 4.07 13.74
CA ILE A 221 -15.09 5.24 14.32
C ILE A 221 -16.15 6.29 14.59
N ASP A 222 -16.18 6.80 15.83
CA ASP A 222 -17.05 7.91 16.20
C ASP A 222 -16.45 9.27 15.81
N ASP A 223 -17.24 10.33 15.90
CA ASP A 223 -16.83 11.71 15.60
C ASP A 223 -15.63 12.18 16.45
N SER A 224 -15.39 11.54 17.60
CA SER A 224 -14.22 11.78 18.46
C SER A 224 -12.99 10.94 18.08
N GLY A 225 -13.03 10.15 17.01
CA GLY A 225 -11.96 9.24 16.59
C GLY A 225 -11.82 7.96 17.43
N VAL A 226 -12.81 7.67 18.29
CA VAL A 226 -12.79 6.50 19.17
C VAL A 226 -13.23 5.25 18.41
N LYS A 227 -12.48 4.16 18.58
CA LYS A 227 -12.75 2.87 17.93
C LYS A 227 -13.76 2.04 18.73
N ASN A 228 -14.92 1.79 18.15
CA ASN A 228 -15.95 0.91 18.69
C ASN A 228 -16.03 -0.40 17.90
N ILE A 229 -15.85 -1.53 18.58
CA ILE A 229 -15.86 -2.85 17.94
C ILE A 229 -17.29 -3.22 17.53
N ILE A 230 -17.44 -3.69 16.29
CA ILE A 230 -18.67 -4.27 15.75
C ILE A 230 -18.49 -5.79 15.75
N TYR A 231 -19.47 -6.53 16.25
CA TYR A 231 -19.40 -8.00 16.31
C TYR A 231 -20.22 -8.65 15.19
N PRO A 232 -19.81 -9.85 14.73
CA PRO A 232 -20.64 -10.64 13.84
C PRO A 232 -21.93 -11.05 14.56
N THR A 233 -23.06 -11.09 13.85
CA THR A 233 -24.32 -11.56 14.42
C THR A 233 -24.63 -13.01 14.06
N ARG A 234 -25.38 -13.67 14.94
CA ARG A 234 -26.03 -14.97 14.70
C ARG A 234 -27.55 -14.86 14.55
N LEU A 235 -28.09 -13.63 14.60
CA LEU A 235 -29.53 -13.35 14.54
C LEU A 235 -30.10 -13.43 13.12
N THR A 236 -29.23 -13.34 12.12
CA THR A 236 -29.57 -13.49 10.71
C THR A 236 -28.61 -14.45 10.04
N ILE A 237 -28.97 -14.89 8.84
CA ILE A 237 -28.17 -15.77 7.99
C ILE A 237 -28.25 -15.27 6.56
N ASN A 238 -27.14 -15.39 5.83
CA ASN A 238 -27.09 -15.15 4.40
C ASN A 238 -27.31 -16.51 3.70
N PRO A 239 -28.47 -16.74 3.05
CA PRO A 239 -28.75 -18.01 2.40
C PRO A 239 -27.74 -18.32 1.29
N GLY A 240 -27.23 -19.55 1.21
CA GLY A 240 -26.28 -19.92 0.16
C GLY A 240 -26.90 -19.95 -1.24
N GLU A 241 -28.17 -20.34 -1.33
CA GLU A 241 -28.96 -20.42 -2.56
C GLU A 241 -30.32 -19.76 -2.33
N ILE A 242 -30.89 -19.11 -3.36
CA ILE A 242 -32.20 -18.43 -3.27
C ILE A 242 -33.07 -18.83 -4.48
N PRO A 243 -33.48 -20.09 -4.60
CA PRO A 243 -34.29 -20.52 -5.73
C PRO A 243 -35.65 -19.83 -5.73
N VAL A 244 -36.06 -19.32 -6.89
CA VAL A 244 -37.43 -18.86 -7.16
C VAL A 244 -38.35 -20.06 -7.15
N GLN A 245 -39.39 -20.03 -6.32
CA GLN A 245 -40.39 -21.09 -6.24
C GLN A 245 -41.68 -20.71 -6.97
N ASP A 246 -42.41 -21.71 -7.46
CA ASP A 246 -43.79 -21.55 -7.93
C ASP A 246 -44.80 -21.58 -6.76
N ASP A 247 -46.09 -21.46 -7.08
CA ASP A 247 -47.18 -21.48 -6.09
C ASP A 247 -47.30 -22.83 -5.34
N ASP A 248 -46.73 -23.90 -5.90
CA ASP A 248 -46.66 -25.23 -5.28
C ASP A 248 -45.38 -25.41 -4.42
N GLY A 249 -44.51 -24.39 -4.36
CA GLY A 249 -43.27 -24.38 -3.57
C GLY A 249 -42.09 -25.09 -4.25
N ILE A 250 -42.20 -25.40 -5.55
CA ILE A 250 -41.16 -26.09 -6.32
C ILE A 250 -40.21 -25.06 -6.95
N PRO A 251 -38.87 -25.20 -6.79
CA PRO A 251 -37.90 -24.38 -7.48
C PRO A 251 -38.07 -24.39 -9.00
N THR A 252 -38.18 -23.20 -9.59
CA THR A 252 -38.29 -23.01 -11.04
C THR A 252 -36.90 -22.97 -11.69
N GLN A 253 -36.79 -23.53 -12.89
CA GLN A 253 -35.53 -23.63 -13.64
C GLN A 253 -35.49 -22.65 -14.82
N ASP A 254 -34.28 -22.29 -15.23
CA ASP A 254 -34.02 -21.57 -16.47
C ASP A 254 -34.07 -22.51 -17.70
N GLN A 255 -33.87 -21.95 -18.89
CA GLN A 255 -33.87 -22.71 -20.15
C GLN A 255 -32.74 -23.75 -20.26
N TYR A 256 -31.77 -23.73 -19.34
CA TYR A 256 -30.63 -24.65 -19.28
C TYR A 256 -30.75 -25.67 -18.14
N GLY A 257 -31.86 -25.66 -17.39
CA GLY A 257 -32.12 -26.58 -16.29
C GLY A 257 -31.47 -26.20 -14.96
N SER A 258 -30.92 -24.98 -14.83
CA SER A 258 -30.41 -24.45 -13.56
C SER A 258 -31.53 -23.75 -12.79
N ASN A 259 -31.52 -23.81 -11.45
CA ASN A 259 -32.50 -23.06 -10.65
C ASN A 259 -32.38 -21.56 -10.93
N ARG A 260 -33.51 -20.86 -11.04
CA ARG A 260 -33.52 -19.40 -11.11
C ARG A 260 -33.32 -18.82 -9.72
N ASP A 261 -32.36 -17.92 -9.57
CA ASP A 261 -32.14 -17.23 -8.30
C ASP A 261 -32.99 -15.95 -8.17
N SER A 262 -33.42 -15.66 -6.94
CA SER A 262 -34.16 -14.45 -6.54
C SER A 262 -33.32 -13.56 -5.62
N THR A 263 -33.88 -12.42 -5.20
CA THR A 263 -33.34 -11.60 -4.12
C THR A 263 -33.68 -12.17 -2.75
N SER A 264 -32.77 -12.04 -1.78
CA SER A 264 -32.96 -12.58 -0.43
C SER A 264 -33.91 -11.71 0.39
N VAL A 265 -35.11 -12.23 0.67
CA VAL A 265 -36.07 -11.59 1.59
C VAL A 265 -35.51 -11.54 3.02
N THR A 266 -34.66 -12.50 3.42
CA THR A 266 -34.01 -12.52 4.75
C THR A 266 -33.07 -11.33 4.92
N GLU A 267 -32.27 -11.05 3.89
CA GLU A 267 -31.32 -9.93 3.88
C GLU A 267 -32.06 -8.58 3.81
N GLU A 268 -33.12 -8.49 2.99
CA GLU A 268 -33.97 -7.29 2.89
C GLU A 268 -34.63 -6.96 4.23
N ARG A 269 -35.24 -7.94 4.90
CA ARG A 269 -35.86 -7.75 6.22
C ARG A 269 -34.84 -7.40 7.29
N TRP A 270 -33.63 -7.96 7.22
CA TRP A 270 -32.56 -7.62 8.15
C TRP A 270 -32.07 -6.18 7.98
N GLY A 271 -31.95 -5.71 6.73
CA GLY A 271 -31.61 -4.32 6.43
C GLY A 271 -32.67 -3.31 6.90
N ALA A 272 -33.95 -3.73 6.93
CA ALA A 272 -35.06 -2.89 7.39
C ALA A 272 -35.24 -2.82 8.92
N LEU A 273 -34.55 -3.65 9.70
CA LEU A 273 -34.64 -3.62 11.17
C LEU A 273 -33.94 -2.38 11.73
N GLU A 274 -34.72 -1.40 12.20
CA GLU A 274 -34.19 -0.18 12.84
C GLU A 274 -33.70 -0.46 14.27
N GLY A 275 -32.37 -0.58 14.42
CA GLY A 275 -31.60 -0.25 15.63
C GLY A 275 -31.95 -0.91 16.98
N SER A 276 -32.93 -1.80 17.04
CA SER A 276 -33.37 -2.48 18.25
C SER A 276 -32.92 -3.93 18.22
N ASP A 277 -32.39 -4.43 19.34
CA ASP A 277 -32.19 -5.87 19.52
C ASP A 277 -33.58 -6.52 19.32
N PRO A 278 -33.74 -7.46 18.36
CA PRO A 278 -35.04 -8.10 18.12
C PRO A 278 -35.56 -8.86 19.34
N ASN A 279 -34.69 -9.17 20.32
CA ASN A 279 -35.07 -9.76 21.60
C ASN A 279 -35.34 -8.72 22.70
N TYR A 280 -35.13 -7.43 22.43
CA TYR A 280 -35.43 -6.35 23.37
C TYR A 280 -36.90 -5.95 23.25
N ASP A 281 -37.72 -6.60 24.08
CA ASP A 281 -39.12 -6.26 24.28
C ASP A 281 -39.25 -4.91 25.00
N SER A 282 -39.35 -3.83 24.23
CA SER A 282 -39.54 -2.46 24.72
C SER A 282 -40.86 -2.25 25.48
N SER A 283 -41.79 -3.21 25.43
CA SER A 283 -43.06 -3.15 26.16
C SER A 283 -42.92 -3.48 27.65
N LYS A 284 -41.77 -3.99 28.08
CA LYS A 284 -41.50 -4.31 29.48
C LYS A 284 -40.56 -3.28 30.08
N ASN A 285 -41.14 -2.32 30.81
CA ASN A 285 -40.44 -1.44 31.76
C ASN A 285 -39.78 -2.28 32.88
N LEU A 286 -38.68 -2.95 32.55
CA LEU A 286 -37.97 -3.89 33.43
C LEU A 286 -36.93 -3.15 34.26
N LEU A 287 -37.43 -2.25 35.12
CA LEU A 287 -36.64 -1.69 36.20
C LEU A 287 -36.32 -2.84 37.18
N GLY A 288 -35.10 -3.39 37.09
CA GLY A 288 -34.59 -4.40 38.03
C GLY A 288 -34.44 -5.84 37.52
N GLN A 289 -34.76 -6.14 36.26
CA GLN A 289 -34.54 -7.48 35.66
C GLN A 289 -33.39 -7.49 34.63
N ARG A 290 -32.31 -6.72 34.87
CA ARG A 290 -31.05 -6.78 34.07
C ARG A 290 -30.26 -8.10 34.25
N PHE A 291 -30.87 -9.14 34.79
CA PHE A 291 -30.30 -10.47 34.93
C PHE A 291 -31.01 -11.38 33.94
N GLY A 292 -30.44 -11.56 32.74
CA GLY A 292 -31.03 -12.39 31.68
C GLY A 292 -30.80 -11.90 30.25
N ILE A 293 -30.18 -10.73 30.06
CA ILE A 293 -29.72 -10.32 28.72
C ILE A 293 -28.58 -11.25 28.26
N ASP A 294 -28.67 -11.72 27.02
CA ASP A 294 -27.58 -12.46 26.41
C ASP A 294 -26.42 -11.49 26.15
N PRO A 295 -25.24 -11.67 26.78
CA PRO A 295 -24.12 -10.78 26.57
C PRO A 295 -23.64 -10.75 25.11
N GLU A 296 -23.97 -11.74 24.28
CA GLU A 296 -23.61 -11.76 22.86
C GLU A 296 -24.42 -10.76 22.03
N THR A 297 -25.70 -10.51 22.36
CA THR A 297 -26.56 -9.55 21.64
C THR A 297 -26.67 -8.20 22.34
N ALA A 298 -26.30 -8.11 23.61
CA ALA A 298 -26.37 -6.90 24.42
C ALA A 298 -25.28 -5.86 24.07
N GLN A 299 -25.27 -5.38 22.83
CA GLN A 299 -24.37 -4.34 22.36
C GLN A 299 -25.08 -3.26 21.56
N THR A 300 -24.61 -2.01 21.71
CA THR A 300 -25.13 -0.84 20.98
C THR A 300 -24.35 -0.56 19.70
N ASN A 301 -23.25 -1.29 19.45
CA ASN A 301 -22.32 -1.02 18.36
C ASN A 301 -22.73 -1.68 17.04
N HIS A 302 -23.97 -2.17 16.95
CA HIS A 302 -24.56 -2.77 15.77
C HIS A 302 -23.83 -4.06 15.32
N TRP A 303 -24.28 -4.67 14.23
CA TRP A 303 -23.78 -5.99 13.80
C TRP A 303 -23.40 -6.00 12.32
N PHE A 304 -22.59 -6.99 11.96
CA PHE A 304 -22.31 -7.33 10.57
C PHE A 304 -22.47 -8.83 10.30
N THR A 305 -22.61 -9.17 9.03
CA THR A 305 -22.50 -10.55 8.51
C THR A 305 -21.65 -10.54 7.25
N ILE A 306 -21.12 -11.70 6.88
CA ILE A 306 -20.36 -11.88 5.65
C ILE A 306 -21.21 -12.72 4.71
N ASN A 307 -21.49 -12.18 3.53
CA ASN A 307 -22.21 -12.88 2.47
C ASN A 307 -21.18 -13.48 1.50
N GLU A 308 -20.89 -14.77 1.68
CA GLU A 308 -19.94 -15.49 0.82
C GLU A 308 -20.45 -15.66 -0.62
N ARG A 309 -21.79 -15.65 -0.84
CA ARG A 309 -22.41 -15.76 -2.17
C ARG A 309 -22.08 -14.55 -3.05
N GLU A 310 -22.17 -13.36 -2.48
CA GLU A 310 -21.95 -12.09 -3.20
C GLU A 310 -20.55 -11.51 -2.99
N GLY A 311 -19.77 -12.06 -2.06
CA GLY A 311 -18.47 -11.51 -1.68
C GLY A 311 -18.60 -10.13 -1.03
N THR A 312 -19.63 -9.93 -0.22
CA THR A 312 -19.93 -8.64 0.43
C THR A 312 -20.01 -8.79 1.95
N ILE A 313 -19.70 -7.72 2.67
CA ILE A 313 -19.96 -7.59 4.11
C ILE A 313 -21.25 -6.78 4.24
N MET A 314 -22.25 -7.36 4.90
CA MET A 314 -23.53 -6.73 5.15
C MET A 314 -23.60 -6.21 6.58
N PHE A 315 -24.14 -5.00 6.74
CA PHE A 315 -24.25 -4.30 8.01
C PHE A 315 -25.72 -4.17 8.42
N SER A 316 -25.97 -4.04 9.72
CA SER A 316 -27.30 -3.62 10.19
C SER A 316 -27.54 -2.14 9.90
N SER A 317 -28.81 -1.75 9.76
CA SER A 317 -29.29 -0.39 9.42
C SER A 317 -28.60 0.77 10.14
N GLY A 318 -28.33 0.64 11.45
CA GLY A 318 -27.74 1.71 12.26
C GLY A 318 -26.28 2.08 11.92
N LEU A 319 -25.64 1.32 11.02
CA LEU A 319 -24.31 1.64 10.49
C LEU A 319 -24.35 2.37 9.15
N SER A 320 -25.54 2.66 8.60
CA SER A 320 -25.68 3.46 7.38
C SER A 320 -24.94 4.80 7.52
N GLU A 321 -24.14 5.14 6.50
CA GLU A 321 -23.35 6.38 6.43
C GLU A 321 -22.32 6.55 7.56
N LYS A 322 -22.03 5.50 8.32
CA LYS A 322 -20.99 5.52 9.35
C LYS A 322 -19.63 5.13 8.77
N LEU A 323 -18.59 5.75 9.31
CA LEU A 323 -17.22 5.43 9.01
C LEU A 323 -16.80 4.19 9.79
N ILE A 324 -16.30 3.20 9.07
CA ILE A 324 -15.80 1.95 9.62
C ILE A 324 -14.36 1.71 9.20
N VAL A 325 -13.67 0.92 10.00
CA VAL A 325 -12.34 0.40 9.72
C VAL A 325 -12.44 -1.12 9.65
N LEU A 326 -12.15 -1.67 8.48
CA LEU A 326 -12.04 -3.09 8.22
C LEU A 326 -10.58 -3.53 8.35
N GLU A 327 -10.30 -4.30 9.41
CA GLU A 327 -9.02 -4.99 9.61
C GLU A 327 -9.17 -6.44 9.08
N TYR A 328 -8.43 -6.81 8.04
CA TYR A 328 -8.52 -8.14 7.41
C TYR A 328 -7.15 -8.74 7.11
N ILE A 329 -7.09 -10.06 7.08
CA ILE A 329 -5.91 -10.83 6.67
C ILE A 329 -5.89 -10.86 5.14
N SER A 330 -4.85 -10.27 4.57
CA SER A 330 -4.53 -10.35 3.15
C SER A 330 -3.77 -11.64 2.83
N ASP A 331 -4.00 -12.22 1.65
CA ASP A 331 -3.20 -13.34 1.11
C ASP A 331 -1.73 -12.94 0.84
N GLY A 332 -1.44 -11.64 0.84
CA GLY A 332 -0.11 -11.07 0.68
C GLY A 332 0.46 -11.14 -0.74
N ILE A 333 -0.33 -11.57 -1.73
CA ILE A 333 0.08 -11.66 -3.12
C ILE A 333 -0.57 -10.53 -3.90
N THR A 334 0.22 -9.50 -4.20
CA THR A 334 -0.18 -8.47 -5.16
C THR A 334 0.28 -8.88 -6.56
N CYS A 335 -0.56 -8.65 -7.58
CA CYS A 335 -0.29 -9.03 -8.97
C CYS A 335 0.95 -8.35 -9.61
N ASP A 336 1.59 -7.41 -8.93
CA ASP A 336 2.61 -6.51 -9.45
C ASP A 336 4.05 -6.86 -9.02
N GLY A 337 4.28 -7.97 -8.29
CA GLY A 337 5.62 -8.38 -7.87
C GLY A 337 6.33 -7.37 -6.95
N SER A 338 5.59 -6.37 -6.47
CA SER A 338 6.04 -5.30 -5.57
C SER A 338 5.95 -5.71 -4.10
N THR A 339 5.78 -7.01 -3.81
CA THR A 339 5.59 -7.52 -2.45
C THR A 339 6.76 -7.11 -1.56
N ARG A 340 6.44 -6.26 -0.58
CA ARG A 340 7.38 -5.72 0.40
C ARG A 340 7.43 -6.64 1.61
N ILE A 341 8.62 -7.10 1.95
CA ILE A 341 8.85 -7.96 3.11
C ILE A 341 9.61 -7.16 4.16
N PRO A 342 9.24 -7.19 5.45
CA PRO A 342 10.02 -6.51 6.47
C PRO A 342 11.45 -7.05 6.50
N LYS A 343 12.44 -6.17 6.59
CA LYS A 343 13.87 -6.53 6.63
C LYS A 343 14.22 -7.45 7.80
N LEU A 344 13.44 -7.40 8.88
CA LEU A 344 13.55 -8.30 10.03
C LEU A 344 13.35 -9.79 9.68
N ALA A 345 12.65 -10.08 8.58
CA ALA A 345 12.38 -11.43 8.07
C ALA A 345 13.34 -11.87 6.94
N GLU A 346 14.26 -11.00 6.51
CA GLU A 346 15.19 -11.26 5.39
C GLU A 346 16.01 -12.55 5.59
N GLU A 347 16.58 -12.73 6.77
CA GLU A 347 17.37 -13.93 7.12
C GLU A 347 16.52 -15.21 7.06
N ALA A 348 15.28 -15.14 7.53
CA ALA A 348 14.35 -16.28 7.47
C ALA A 348 14.03 -16.65 6.01
N MET A 349 13.88 -15.66 5.13
CA MET A 349 13.66 -15.87 3.70
C MET A 349 14.85 -16.58 3.05
N TYR A 350 16.08 -16.13 3.31
CA TYR A 350 17.27 -16.77 2.78
C TYR A 350 17.38 -18.23 3.22
N MET A 351 17.14 -18.53 4.51
CA MET A 351 17.21 -19.90 5.02
C MET A 351 16.07 -20.78 4.48
N HIS A 352 14.87 -20.21 4.25
CA HIS A 352 13.79 -20.92 3.59
C HIS A 352 14.15 -21.31 2.15
N ILE A 353 14.62 -20.35 1.34
CA ILE A 353 15.04 -20.59 -0.05
C ILE A 353 16.18 -21.60 -0.10
N ALA A 354 17.22 -21.44 0.73
CA ALA A 354 18.36 -22.36 0.78
C ALA A 354 17.92 -23.79 1.11
N HIS A 355 17.11 -23.97 2.15
CA HIS A 355 16.60 -25.29 2.52
C HIS A 355 15.78 -25.92 1.39
N SER A 356 14.86 -25.16 0.79
CA SER A 356 13.98 -25.66 -0.28
C SER A 356 14.79 -26.14 -1.49
N ILE A 357 15.78 -25.36 -1.94
CA ILE A 357 16.66 -25.73 -3.06
C ILE A 357 17.55 -26.94 -2.72
N LEU A 358 18.13 -26.97 -1.52
CA LEU A 358 19.01 -28.07 -1.09
C LEU A 358 18.22 -29.38 -0.93
N SER A 359 16.98 -29.32 -0.45
CA SER A 359 16.12 -30.50 -0.27
C SER A 359 15.67 -31.13 -1.59
N GLY A 360 15.52 -30.33 -2.65
CA GLY A 360 15.15 -30.82 -3.98
C GLY A 360 16.34 -31.28 -4.84
N ARG A 361 17.58 -31.06 -4.37
CA ARG A 361 18.79 -31.34 -5.17
C ARG A 361 19.34 -32.74 -4.91
N ALA A 362 19.68 -33.44 -5.99
CA ALA A 362 20.38 -34.72 -5.92
C ALA A 362 21.83 -34.56 -5.45
N ASN A 363 22.39 -35.62 -4.83
CA ASN A 363 23.78 -35.68 -4.35
C ASN A 363 24.12 -34.70 -3.20
N ILE A 364 23.12 -34.21 -2.47
CA ILE A 364 23.35 -33.52 -1.19
C ILE A 364 23.15 -34.51 -0.06
N PRO A 365 24.11 -34.65 0.87
CA PRO A 365 23.92 -35.48 2.05
C PRO A 365 22.77 -34.99 2.92
N GLU A 366 21.96 -35.93 3.41
CA GLU A 366 20.78 -35.65 4.26
C GLU A 366 21.13 -34.81 5.50
N TYR A 367 22.31 -34.98 6.10
CA TYR A 367 22.73 -34.19 7.26
C TYR A 367 22.82 -32.68 6.96
N VAL A 368 23.15 -32.30 5.72
CA VAL A 368 23.18 -30.89 5.29
C VAL A 368 21.75 -30.37 5.21
N VAL A 369 20.85 -31.13 4.59
CA VAL A 369 19.43 -30.78 4.48
C VAL A 369 18.80 -30.60 5.88
N GLN A 370 19.07 -31.53 6.79
CA GLN A 370 18.59 -31.45 8.18
C GLN A 370 19.16 -30.26 8.95
N ARG A 371 20.41 -29.89 8.71
CA ARG A 371 21.01 -28.69 9.30
C ARG A 371 20.26 -27.45 8.82
N PHE A 372 20.07 -27.27 7.52
CA PHE A 372 19.33 -26.13 6.96
C PHE A 372 17.85 -26.12 7.39
N LYS A 373 17.25 -27.29 7.66
CA LYS A 373 15.90 -27.38 8.26
C LYS A 373 15.87 -26.78 9.67
N LYS A 374 16.90 -27.04 10.48
CA LYS A 374 17.05 -26.46 11.82
C LYS A 374 17.33 -24.96 11.76
N ASP A 375 18.24 -24.54 10.87
CA ASP A 375 18.60 -23.13 10.67
C ASP A 375 17.38 -22.31 10.20
N ARG A 376 16.61 -22.83 9.23
CA ARG A 376 15.34 -22.25 8.79
C ARG A 376 14.34 -22.09 9.92
N ARG A 377 14.14 -23.12 10.75
CA ARG A 377 13.22 -23.06 11.90
C ARG A 377 13.67 -22.01 12.93
N SER A 378 14.97 -21.93 13.21
CA SER A 378 15.55 -20.94 14.14
C SER A 378 15.36 -19.52 13.62
N ALA A 379 15.72 -19.27 12.35
CA ALA A 379 15.58 -17.97 11.70
C ALA A 379 14.12 -17.52 11.64
N LEU A 380 13.19 -18.43 11.30
CA LEU A 380 11.74 -18.16 11.30
C LEU A 380 11.26 -17.76 12.69
N ARG A 381 11.64 -18.49 13.75
CA ARG A 381 11.27 -18.16 15.13
C ARG A 381 11.80 -16.78 15.53
N ASN A 382 13.04 -16.45 15.17
CA ASN A 382 13.62 -15.15 15.45
C ASN A 382 12.92 -14.03 14.69
N ALA A 383 12.60 -14.23 13.41
CA ALA A 383 11.81 -13.29 12.62
C ALA A 383 10.43 -13.05 13.24
N LYS A 384 9.75 -14.11 13.70
CA LYS A 384 8.45 -14.02 14.38
C LYS A 384 8.53 -13.16 15.64
N ILE A 385 9.54 -13.37 16.49
CA ILE A 385 9.76 -12.57 17.70
C ILE A 385 10.00 -11.10 17.33
N ARG A 386 10.89 -10.85 16.35
CA ARG A 386 11.22 -9.50 15.88
C ARG A 386 9.99 -8.77 15.29
N LEU A 387 9.16 -9.47 14.53
CA LEU A 387 7.95 -8.92 13.90
C LEU A 387 6.82 -8.67 14.89
N SER A 388 6.71 -9.48 15.94
CA SER A 388 5.61 -9.39 16.90
C SER A 388 5.56 -8.10 17.73
N ASN A 389 6.58 -7.23 17.63
CA ASN A 389 6.70 -5.93 18.32
C ASN A 389 6.20 -5.99 19.79
N ILE A 390 6.57 -7.06 20.51
CA ILE A 390 6.17 -7.25 21.90
C ILE A 390 6.96 -6.29 22.77
N LYS A 391 6.34 -5.15 23.12
CA LYS A 391 6.89 -4.20 24.07
C LYS A 391 6.47 -4.59 25.48
N LEU A 392 7.44 -5.03 26.27
CA LEU A 392 7.20 -5.47 27.65
C LEU A 392 6.54 -4.37 28.49
N GLU A 393 6.90 -3.11 28.26
CA GLU A 393 6.35 -1.94 28.98
C GLU A 393 4.84 -1.76 28.75
N GLU A 394 4.37 -1.90 27.50
CA GLU A 394 2.95 -1.80 27.15
C GLU A 394 2.15 -2.94 27.81
N ILE A 395 2.71 -4.15 27.79
CA ILE A 395 2.14 -5.31 28.48
C ILE A 395 2.08 -5.05 29.99
N MET A 396 3.17 -4.57 30.59
CA MET A 396 3.21 -4.23 32.01
C MET A 396 2.19 -3.16 32.37
N GLN A 397 1.93 -2.17 31.52
CA GLN A 397 0.90 -1.15 31.73
C GLN A 397 -0.51 -1.75 31.78
N VAL A 398 -0.83 -2.70 30.89
CA VAL A 398 -2.12 -3.40 30.89
C VAL A 398 -2.30 -4.27 32.14
N PHE A 399 -1.21 -4.84 32.66
CA PHE A 399 -1.23 -5.62 33.90
C PHE A 399 -1.13 -4.77 35.17
N ARG A 400 -0.66 -3.52 35.08
CA ARG A 400 -0.53 -2.60 36.22
C ARG A 400 -1.91 -2.29 36.79
N GLY A 401 -2.15 -2.71 38.03
CA GLY A 401 -3.42 -2.50 38.73
C GLY A 401 -4.47 -3.60 38.55
N LYS A 402 -4.23 -4.61 37.69
CA LYS A 402 -5.12 -5.79 37.59
C LYS A 402 -4.95 -6.79 38.75
N THR A 403 -3.85 -6.72 39.49
CA THR A 403 -3.65 -7.44 40.75
C THR A 403 -4.14 -6.60 41.94
N LYS A 404 -5.43 -6.22 41.95
CA LYS A 404 -6.07 -5.85 43.22
C LYS A 404 -6.38 -7.18 43.91
N GLN A 405 -5.61 -7.53 44.94
CA GLN A 405 -6.02 -8.62 45.82
C GLN A 405 -7.43 -8.27 46.31
N ILE A 406 -8.41 -9.11 45.98
CA ILE A 406 -9.72 -9.04 46.63
C ILE A 406 -9.44 -9.34 48.09
N LYS A 407 -9.60 -8.33 48.94
CA LYS A 407 -9.44 -8.45 50.38
C LYS A 407 -10.79 -8.78 51.00
#